data_AF-A0A9P8QAQ1-F1
#
_entry.id   AF-A0A9P8QAQ1-F1
#
_cell.length_a   1.000
_cell.length_b   1.000
_cell.length_c   1.000
_cell.angle_alpha   90.00
_cell.angle_beta   90.00
_cell.angle_gamma   90.00
#
_symmetry.space_group_name_H-M   'P 1'
#
loop_
_entity.id
_entity.type
_entity.pdbx_description
1 polymer ?
#
loop_
_entity_poly.entity_id
_entity_poly.type
_entity_poly.pdbx_seq_one_letter_code
_entity_poly.pdbx_strand_id
1 'polypeptide(L)'
;MTAYTPLPDTKISDTRVWTTLITNTKYLSGLITLDYSLKKVNSKYQLVALYTDTFELEGHKALDERGISKLHIQYLLPSSTHDYSNDPRFYDCWSKLQPFSLTEFDKVVQLDSDMLVIKNMDELFDIELNETNRCFAASHACVCNPLSFEHYPKDWIPQNCGFTNYHVKIPDSLKDDETLGPQPAHTTLAICNGGLQVVKPSKVLYDKIIAKLGEEGLNYEFADQSLLSDVFQGGWVGLSYVYNYLKTLRLIHKDLDFANVKNIHYIITPKPWDLKTEEQRSSYEDATGTFQYWYDINDERVQLEKTKGLNDGF
;
A
#
# COMPACT_ATOMS: atom_id res chain seq x y z
N MET A 1 -15.83 -26.38 4.90
CA MET A 1 -14.53 -25.93 5.45
C MET A 1 -14.86 -24.82 6.43
N THR A 2 -14.49 -24.97 7.71
CA THR A 2 -14.67 -23.93 8.73
C THR A 2 -13.91 -22.68 8.30
N ALA A 3 -14.59 -21.53 8.24
CA ALA A 3 -13.96 -20.25 7.90
C ALA A 3 -12.83 -19.97 8.89
N TYR A 4 -11.59 -19.88 8.39
CA TYR A 4 -10.48 -19.38 9.17
C TYR A 4 -10.79 -17.91 9.49
N THR A 5 -11.06 -17.61 10.76
CA THR A 5 -11.16 -16.24 11.26
C THR A 5 -9.83 -15.98 11.97
N PRO A 6 -8.90 -15.22 11.39
CA PRO A 6 -7.66 -14.89 12.08
C PRO A 6 -8.03 -14.10 13.34
N LEU A 7 -7.77 -14.67 14.52
CA LEU A 7 -7.92 -13.94 15.76
C LEU A 7 -6.65 -13.13 15.98
N PRO A 8 -6.75 -11.86 16.40
CA PRO A 8 -5.57 -11.03 16.57
C PRO A 8 -4.73 -11.49 17.76
N ASP A 9 -3.42 -11.57 17.53
CA ASP A 9 -2.43 -11.90 18.57
C ASP A 9 -2.26 -10.77 19.59
N THR A 10 -2.78 -9.59 19.24
CA THR A 10 -2.77 -8.37 20.06
C THR A 10 -4.18 -7.80 20.17
N LYS A 11 -4.44 -6.98 21.19
CA LYS A 11 -5.75 -6.35 21.33
C LYS A 11 -5.93 -5.28 20.26
N ILE A 12 -6.80 -5.55 19.29
CA ILE A 12 -7.28 -4.56 18.31
C ILE A 12 -8.63 -4.05 18.80
N SER A 13 -8.72 -2.75 19.13
CA SER A 13 -9.94 -2.16 19.69
C SER A 13 -10.88 -1.58 18.64
N ASP A 14 -10.32 -1.20 17.48
CA ASP A 14 -11.06 -0.48 16.46
C ASP A 14 -11.68 -1.46 15.46
N THR A 15 -12.91 -1.19 15.02
CA THR A 15 -13.53 -1.93 13.89
C THR A 15 -13.08 -1.38 12.53
N ARG A 16 -12.41 -0.24 12.53
CA ARG A 16 -11.80 0.39 11.36
C ARG A 16 -10.31 0.50 11.61
N VAL A 17 -9.49 -0.08 10.74
CA VAL A 17 -8.04 -0.20 10.99
C VAL A 17 -7.23 0.15 9.76
N TRP A 18 -6.05 0.73 9.98
CA TRP A 18 -4.99 0.71 8.99
C TRP A 18 -4.32 -0.67 9.06
N THR A 19 -3.95 -1.25 7.93
CA THR A 19 -3.17 -2.49 7.88
C THR A 19 -1.91 -2.31 7.05
N THR A 20 -0.85 -3.03 7.39
CA THR A 20 0.37 -3.12 6.59
C THR A 20 0.89 -4.54 6.60
N LEU A 21 1.32 -5.06 5.46
CA LEU A 21 1.90 -6.40 5.37
C LEU A 21 3.39 -6.34 5.72
N ILE A 22 3.86 -7.26 6.56
CA ILE A 22 5.28 -7.44 6.89
C ILE A 22 5.64 -8.92 6.88
N THR A 23 6.56 -9.30 5.99
CA THR A 23 6.98 -10.71 5.79
C THR A 23 8.43 -10.95 6.15
N ASN A 24 9.21 -9.88 6.36
CA ASN A 24 10.63 -9.90 6.73
C ASN A 24 11.07 -8.58 7.39
N THR A 25 12.23 -8.56 8.08
CA THR A 25 12.74 -7.37 8.78
C THR A 25 13.31 -6.27 7.86
N LYS A 26 13.52 -6.52 6.56
CA LYS A 26 14.06 -5.49 5.64
C LYS A 26 13.15 -4.27 5.51
N TYR A 27 11.85 -4.46 5.68
CA TYR A 27 10.84 -3.39 5.61
C TYR A 27 10.40 -2.88 6.98
N LEU A 28 11.00 -3.38 8.06
CA LEU A 28 10.56 -3.07 9.42
C LEU A 28 10.75 -1.60 9.80
N SER A 29 11.88 -0.97 9.41
CA SER A 29 12.05 0.49 9.61
C SER A 29 11.03 1.31 8.83
N GLY A 30 10.61 0.84 7.66
CA GLY A 30 9.53 1.44 6.88
C GLY A 30 8.20 1.38 7.64
N LEU A 31 7.81 0.18 8.09
CA LEU A 31 6.59 -0.05 8.87
C LEU A 31 6.55 0.75 10.17
N ILE A 32 7.64 0.74 10.93
CA ILE A 32 7.73 1.46 12.21
C ILE A 32 7.61 2.97 12.00
N THR A 33 8.24 3.49 10.96
CA THR A 33 8.11 4.89 10.57
C THR A 33 6.70 5.21 10.08
N LEU A 34 6.06 4.29 9.36
CA LEU A 34 4.67 4.41 8.93
C LEU A 34 3.72 4.51 10.12
N ASP A 35 3.82 3.61 11.11
CA ASP A 35 3.05 3.66 12.36
C ASP A 35 3.23 5.00 13.08
N TYR A 36 4.48 5.43 13.25
CA TYR A 36 4.79 6.70 13.89
C TYR A 36 4.18 7.88 13.11
N SER A 37 4.24 7.85 11.78
CA SER A 37 3.70 8.91 10.92
C SER A 37 2.17 9.04 11.03
N LEU A 38 1.44 7.92 11.08
CA LEU A 38 -0.01 7.89 11.32
C LEU A 38 -0.37 8.50 12.68
N LYS A 39 0.38 8.14 13.74
CA LYS A 39 0.20 8.71 15.08
C LYS A 39 0.51 10.20 15.11
N LYS A 40 1.57 10.64 14.43
CA LYS A 40 2.00 12.04 14.34
C LYS A 40 0.95 12.93 13.69
N VAL A 41 0.25 12.43 12.67
CA VAL A 41 -0.86 13.15 12.02
C VAL A 41 -2.20 12.98 12.75
N ASN A 42 -2.19 12.43 13.98
CA ASN A 42 -3.35 12.21 14.82
C ASN A 42 -4.45 11.35 14.14
N SER A 43 -4.05 10.30 13.43
CA SER A 43 -4.99 9.25 13.00
C SER A 43 -5.80 8.76 14.20
N LYS A 44 -7.12 8.65 14.02
CA LYS A 44 -8.02 8.08 15.04
C LYS A 44 -7.90 6.57 15.14
N TYR A 45 -7.46 5.93 14.06
CA TYR A 45 -7.45 4.49 13.90
C TYR A 45 -6.03 3.93 14.07
N GLN A 46 -5.93 2.76 14.70
CA GLN A 46 -4.66 2.06 14.88
C GLN A 46 -4.13 1.41 13.59
N LEU A 47 -2.80 1.24 13.51
CA LEU A 47 -2.14 0.41 12.51
C LEU A 47 -1.99 -1.03 13.03
N VAL A 48 -2.30 -2.00 12.17
CA VAL A 48 -2.16 -3.44 12.41
C VAL A 48 -1.18 -4.03 11.40
N ALA A 49 -0.07 -4.58 11.91
CA ALA A 49 0.90 -5.33 11.12
C ALA A 49 0.35 -6.73 10.81
N LEU A 50 -0.02 -6.96 9.55
CA LEU A 50 -0.34 -8.29 9.06
C LEU A 50 0.97 -9.03 8.81
N TYR A 51 1.13 -10.20 9.41
CA TYR A 51 2.36 -10.99 9.27
C TYR A 51 2.08 -12.44 8.93
N THR A 52 3.11 -13.09 8.40
CA THR A 52 3.10 -14.50 7.99
C THR A 52 4.16 -15.26 8.80
N ASP A 53 4.14 -16.59 8.76
CA ASP A 53 5.09 -17.45 9.49
C ASP A 53 6.57 -17.19 9.15
N THR A 54 6.86 -16.45 8.08
CA THR A 54 8.21 -16.05 7.67
C THR A 54 8.78 -14.89 8.46
N PHE A 55 7.95 -14.14 9.19
CA PHE A 55 8.39 -12.93 9.88
C PHE A 55 9.27 -13.27 11.10
N GLU A 56 10.43 -12.63 11.18
CA GLU A 56 11.46 -12.98 12.14
C GLU A 56 11.09 -12.57 13.58
N LEU A 57 11.54 -13.35 14.57
CA LEU A 57 11.28 -13.09 16.00
C LEU A 57 11.75 -11.70 16.46
N GLU A 58 12.87 -11.24 15.89
CA GLU A 58 13.38 -9.88 16.07
C GLU A 58 12.34 -8.82 15.67
N GLY A 59 11.68 -9.02 14.53
CA GLY A 59 10.63 -8.13 14.08
C GLY A 59 9.40 -8.17 14.99
N HIS A 60 9.00 -9.36 15.43
CA HIS A 60 7.93 -9.49 16.43
C HIS A 60 8.21 -8.71 17.71
N LYS A 61 9.44 -8.81 18.23
CA LYS A 61 9.89 -8.09 19.41
C LYS A 61 9.86 -6.57 19.20
N ALA A 62 10.34 -6.10 18.04
CA ALA A 62 10.34 -4.68 17.70
C ALA A 62 8.91 -4.08 17.62
N LEU A 63 7.94 -4.86 17.12
CA LEU A 63 6.52 -4.47 17.13
C LEU A 63 5.96 -4.42 18.57
N ASP A 64 6.27 -5.42 19.40
CA ASP A 64 5.79 -5.50 20.78
C ASP A 64 6.31 -4.35 21.66
N GLU A 65 7.61 -4.03 21.55
CA GLU A 65 8.22 -2.94 22.32
C GLU A 65 7.65 -1.57 21.96
N ARG A 66 7.07 -1.43 20.76
CA ARG A 66 6.40 -0.21 20.27
C ARG A 66 4.88 -0.23 20.45
N GLY A 67 4.32 -1.34 20.93
CA GLY A 67 2.88 -1.54 21.04
C GLY A 67 2.15 -1.48 19.70
N ILE A 68 2.83 -1.87 18.61
CA ILE A 68 2.21 -1.97 17.29
C ILE A 68 1.40 -3.26 17.27
N SER A 69 0.11 -3.14 17.00
CA SER A 69 -0.77 -4.33 16.91
C SER A 69 -0.37 -5.18 15.72
N LYS A 70 -0.48 -6.50 15.87
CA LYS A 70 -0.17 -7.47 14.83
C LYS A 70 -1.23 -8.57 14.78
N LEU A 71 -1.44 -9.07 13.57
CA LEU A 71 -2.41 -10.09 13.23
C LEU A 71 -1.75 -11.10 12.29
N HIS A 72 -1.66 -12.35 12.72
CA HIS A 72 -1.25 -13.43 11.83
C HIS A 72 -2.26 -13.63 10.70
N ILE A 73 -1.77 -13.73 9.47
CA ILE A 73 -2.59 -14.03 8.29
C ILE A 73 -2.03 -15.25 7.56
N GLN A 74 -2.92 -15.97 6.87
CA GLN A 74 -2.49 -17.09 6.06
C GLN A 74 -1.67 -16.60 4.85
N TYR A 75 -0.56 -17.27 4.58
CA TYR A 75 0.20 -17.07 3.36
C TYR A 75 -0.65 -17.44 2.14
N LEU A 76 -0.89 -16.50 1.23
CA LEU A 76 -1.74 -16.75 0.06
C LEU A 76 -0.89 -17.17 -1.14
N LEU A 77 -1.22 -18.31 -1.74
CA LEU A 77 -0.55 -18.86 -2.92
C LEU A 77 -1.58 -19.19 -4.02
N PRO A 78 -1.29 -18.89 -5.30
CA PRO A 78 -2.05 -19.42 -6.42
C PRO A 78 -2.04 -20.95 -6.38
N SER A 79 -3.13 -21.59 -6.83
CA SER A 79 -3.24 -23.06 -6.80
C SER A 79 -2.42 -23.75 -7.89
N SER A 80 -1.92 -23.02 -8.89
CA SER A 80 -1.19 -23.58 -10.03
C SER A 80 0.26 -23.90 -9.68
N THR A 81 0.72 -25.06 -10.15
CA THR A 81 2.03 -25.68 -9.87
C THR A 81 3.22 -25.01 -10.59
N HIS A 82 3.12 -23.73 -10.93
CA HIS A 82 4.31 -23.01 -11.39
C HIS A 82 5.22 -22.80 -10.18
N ASP A 83 6.43 -23.32 -10.28
CA ASP A 83 7.45 -23.17 -9.25
C ASP A 83 7.93 -21.70 -9.23
N TYR A 84 7.19 -20.86 -8.52
CA TYR A 84 7.56 -19.47 -8.29
C TYR A 84 8.65 -19.36 -7.21
N SER A 85 9.22 -20.47 -6.68
CA SER A 85 10.09 -20.48 -5.47
C SER A 85 11.33 -19.61 -5.61
N ASN A 86 11.69 -19.28 -6.85
CA ASN A 86 12.82 -18.43 -7.19
C ASN A 86 12.54 -16.92 -7.17
N ASP A 87 11.30 -16.46 -6.95
CA ASP A 87 11.01 -15.03 -6.79
C ASP A 87 10.14 -14.73 -5.54
N PRO A 88 10.79 -14.47 -4.38
CA PRO A 88 10.11 -14.08 -3.13
C PRO A 88 9.12 -12.92 -3.31
N ARG A 89 9.37 -12.03 -4.28
CA ARG A 89 8.49 -10.86 -4.55
C ARG A 89 7.13 -11.30 -5.06
N PHE A 90 7.05 -12.41 -5.79
CA PHE A 90 5.80 -12.90 -6.37
C PHE A 90 4.85 -13.43 -5.30
N TYR A 91 5.38 -13.87 -4.17
CA TYR A 91 4.61 -14.51 -3.12
C TYR A 91 4.03 -13.55 -2.08
N ASP A 92 4.80 -12.54 -1.70
CA ASP A 92 4.33 -11.53 -0.75
C ASP A 92 3.21 -10.66 -1.36
N CYS A 93 3.20 -10.48 -2.69
CA CYS A 93 2.16 -9.75 -3.40
C CYS A 93 0.76 -10.33 -3.17
N TRP A 94 0.58 -11.65 -3.17
CA TRP A 94 -0.75 -12.25 -3.02
C TRP A 94 -1.32 -12.07 -1.62
N SER A 95 -0.45 -12.11 -0.60
CA SER A 95 -0.88 -11.90 0.79
C SER A 95 -1.41 -10.47 1.03
N LYS A 96 -1.13 -9.51 0.13
CA LYS A 96 -1.77 -8.18 0.12
C LYS A 96 -3.27 -8.20 -0.17
N LEU A 97 -3.81 -9.34 -0.60
CA LEU A 97 -5.25 -9.55 -0.83
C LEU A 97 -5.99 -10.01 0.44
N GLN A 98 -5.26 -10.34 1.51
CA GLN A 98 -5.85 -10.73 2.79
C GLN A 98 -6.79 -9.67 3.42
N PRO A 99 -6.62 -8.35 3.26
CA PRO A 99 -7.58 -7.36 3.75
C PRO A 99 -9.04 -7.62 3.35
N PHE A 100 -9.29 -8.26 2.19
CA PHE A 100 -10.65 -8.63 1.77
C PHE A 100 -11.28 -9.74 2.63
N SER A 101 -10.47 -10.57 3.30
CA SER A 101 -10.91 -11.70 4.12
C SER A 101 -11.20 -11.33 5.58
N LEU A 102 -10.72 -10.17 6.05
CA LEU A 102 -10.78 -9.74 7.46
C LEU A 102 -12.17 -9.23 7.87
N THR A 103 -13.19 -10.08 7.75
CA THR A 103 -14.61 -9.76 7.99
C THR A 103 -14.96 -9.40 9.44
N GLU A 104 -14.00 -9.51 10.36
CA GLU A 104 -14.08 -8.97 11.71
C GLU A 104 -13.99 -7.43 11.77
N PHE A 105 -13.49 -6.78 10.70
CA PHE A 105 -13.42 -5.33 10.58
C PHE A 105 -14.54 -4.77 9.69
N ASP A 106 -15.06 -3.61 10.06
CA ASP A 106 -16.01 -2.83 9.25
C ASP A 106 -15.34 -2.25 8.01
N LYS A 107 -14.07 -1.82 8.15
CA LYS A 107 -13.28 -1.24 7.06
C LYS A 107 -11.79 -1.36 7.34
N VAL A 108 -11.04 -1.70 6.31
CA VAL A 108 -9.59 -1.84 6.35
C VAL A 108 -8.99 -0.91 5.31
N VAL A 109 -7.98 -0.13 5.68
CA VAL A 109 -7.15 0.59 4.71
C VAL A 109 -5.75 0.01 4.74
N GLN A 110 -5.45 -0.79 3.73
CA GLN A 110 -4.15 -1.42 3.54
C GLN A 110 -3.17 -0.40 2.98
N LEU A 111 -1.97 -0.38 3.55
CA LEU A 111 -0.81 0.41 3.13
C LEU A 111 0.38 -0.53 2.92
N ASP A 112 1.21 -0.26 1.92
CA ASP A 112 2.52 -0.88 1.85
C ASP A 112 3.42 -0.29 2.95
N SER A 113 4.30 -1.12 3.50
CA SER A 113 5.25 -0.72 4.55
C SER A 113 6.28 0.33 4.09
N ASP A 114 6.33 0.62 2.80
CA ASP A 114 7.21 1.63 2.18
C ASP A 114 6.51 2.96 1.88
N MET A 115 5.50 3.27 2.68
CA MET A 115 4.76 4.52 2.64
C MET A 115 5.09 5.43 3.82
N LEU A 116 4.78 6.72 3.68
CA LEU A 116 4.94 7.74 4.71
C LEU A 116 3.77 8.70 4.71
N VAL A 117 3.07 8.76 5.83
CA VAL A 117 1.91 9.64 6.01
C VAL A 117 2.39 11.00 6.53
N ILE A 118 2.15 12.05 5.75
CA ILE A 118 2.55 13.43 6.07
C ILE A 118 1.37 14.32 6.43
N LYS A 119 0.13 13.89 6.14
CA LYS A 119 -1.11 14.53 6.59
C LYS A 119 -2.15 13.48 6.94
N ASN A 120 -3.09 13.83 7.83
CA ASN A 120 -4.20 12.96 8.17
C ASN A 120 -5.04 12.64 6.93
N MET A 121 -5.40 11.36 6.80
CA MET A 121 -6.19 10.82 5.70
C MET A 121 -7.30 9.86 6.20
N ASP A 122 -7.81 10.10 7.40
CA ASP A 122 -8.85 9.26 8.03
C ASP A 122 -10.17 9.28 7.24
N GLU A 123 -10.42 10.31 6.42
CA GLU A 123 -11.59 10.36 5.53
C GLU A 123 -11.64 9.21 4.51
N LEU A 124 -10.53 8.50 4.27
CA LEU A 124 -10.54 7.24 3.50
C LEU A 124 -11.49 6.20 4.12
N PHE A 125 -11.68 6.22 5.44
CA PHE A 125 -12.60 5.32 6.11
C PHE A 125 -14.08 5.68 5.91
N ASP A 126 -14.39 6.83 5.32
CA ASP A 126 -15.77 7.25 5.05
C ASP A 126 -16.19 6.98 3.60
N ILE A 127 -15.29 6.44 2.76
CA ILE A 127 -15.60 6.04 1.39
C ILE A 127 -16.62 4.89 1.39
N GLU A 128 -17.77 5.10 0.77
CA GLU A 128 -18.79 4.07 0.61
C GLU A 128 -18.36 3.00 -0.41
N LEU A 129 -18.40 1.73 0.03
CA LEU A 129 -18.01 0.54 -0.73
C LEU A 129 -19.11 -0.53 -0.66
N ASN A 130 -19.24 -1.34 -1.70
CA ASN A 130 -20.23 -2.40 -1.84
C ASN A 130 -19.69 -3.59 -2.64
N GLU A 131 -20.45 -4.68 -2.77
CA GLU A 131 -19.97 -5.92 -3.40
C GLU A 131 -20.13 -5.99 -4.93
N THR A 132 -20.61 -4.91 -5.56
CA THR A 132 -21.05 -4.92 -6.97
C THR A 132 -20.24 -3.99 -7.86
N ASN A 133 -20.23 -2.68 -7.57
CA ASN A 133 -19.64 -1.65 -8.43
C ASN A 133 -18.71 -0.67 -7.70
N ARG A 134 -18.49 -0.90 -6.40
CA ARG A 134 -17.55 -0.16 -5.56
C ARG A 134 -16.86 -1.13 -4.59
N CYS A 135 -16.30 -2.20 -5.13
CA CYS A 135 -15.71 -3.34 -4.43
C CYS A 135 -14.54 -2.94 -3.52
N PHE A 136 -13.72 -2.00 -3.96
CA PHE A 136 -12.63 -1.40 -3.20
C PHE A 136 -12.30 -0.01 -3.78
N ALA A 137 -11.45 0.75 -3.11
CA ALA A 137 -10.87 1.98 -3.65
C ALA A 137 -9.34 1.92 -3.64
N ALA A 138 -8.71 2.46 -4.67
CA ALA A 138 -7.25 2.54 -4.79
C ALA A 138 -6.87 3.73 -5.69
N SER A 139 -5.61 4.16 -5.67
CA SER A 139 -5.10 5.08 -6.70
C SER A 139 -4.75 4.31 -7.97
N HIS A 140 -4.61 5.01 -9.10
CA HIS A 140 -4.11 4.40 -10.33
C HIS A 140 -2.63 4.02 -10.21
N ALA A 141 -2.22 2.97 -10.91
CA ALA A 141 -0.80 2.73 -11.16
C ALA A 141 -0.25 3.78 -12.15
N CYS A 142 0.99 4.22 -11.94
CA CYS A 142 1.68 5.02 -12.93
C CYS A 142 2.28 4.11 -14.01
N VAL A 143 1.67 4.12 -15.18
CA VAL A 143 2.08 3.31 -16.33
C VAL A 143 2.92 4.12 -17.32
N CYS A 144 3.69 5.10 -16.87
CA CYS A 144 4.54 5.93 -17.76
C CYS A 144 5.89 5.29 -18.10
N ASN A 145 6.32 4.26 -17.36
CA ASN A 145 7.63 3.60 -17.46
C ASN A 145 8.82 4.57 -17.70
N PRO A 146 9.03 5.58 -16.83
CA PRO A 146 10.02 6.64 -17.08
C PRO A 146 11.48 6.14 -17.08
N LEU A 147 11.74 4.97 -16.49
CA LEU A 147 13.05 4.34 -16.41
C LEU A 147 13.27 3.33 -17.55
N SER A 148 12.31 3.19 -18.47
CA SER A 148 12.39 2.30 -19.63
C SER A 148 12.74 0.86 -19.25
N PHE A 149 12.13 0.34 -18.18
CA PHE A 149 12.31 -1.06 -17.81
C PHE A 149 11.79 -1.97 -18.93
N GLU A 150 12.66 -2.82 -19.46
CA GLU A 150 12.37 -3.66 -20.63
C GLU A 150 11.26 -4.69 -20.37
N HIS A 151 11.14 -5.15 -19.12
CA HIS A 151 10.15 -6.12 -18.69
C HIS A 151 8.77 -5.51 -18.40
N TYR A 152 8.59 -4.18 -18.51
CA TYR A 152 7.27 -3.57 -18.36
C TYR A 152 6.48 -3.69 -19.68
N PRO A 153 5.14 -3.76 -19.64
CA PRO A 153 4.33 -3.85 -20.85
C PRO A 153 4.57 -2.69 -21.81
N LYS A 154 4.49 -2.98 -23.11
CA LYS A 154 4.78 -1.98 -24.17
C LYS A 154 3.76 -0.84 -24.23
N ASP A 155 2.56 -1.06 -23.72
CA ASP A 155 1.49 -0.07 -23.61
C ASP A 155 1.58 0.75 -22.31
N TRP A 156 2.58 0.51 -21.46
CA TRP A 156 2.92 1.41 -20.35
C TRP A 156 3.67 2.63 -20.88
N ILE A 157 2.88 3.56 -21.43
CA ILE A 157 3.31 4.85 -21.95
C ILE A 157 2.50 6.00 -21.32
N PRO A 158 3.04 7.24 -21.30
CA PRO A 158 2.35 8.39 -20.69
C PRO A 158 0.92 8.62 -21.19
N GLN A 159 0.64 8.38 -22.47
CA GLN A 159 -0.69 8.54 -23.07
C GLN A 159 -1.75 7.66 -22.41
N ASN A 160 -1.34 6.51 -21.87
CA ASN A 160 -2.22 5.54 -21.24
C ASN A 160 -2.35 5.73 -19.73
N CYS A 161 -1.54 6.60 -19.13
CA CYS A 161 -1.47 6.78 -17.69
C CYS A 161 -2.67 7.52 -17.11
N GLY A 162 -3.22 7.01 -16.00
CA GLY A 162 -4.30 7.65 -15.25
C GLY A 162 -3.95 9.06 -14.75
N PHE A 163 -2.66 9.32 -14.54
CA PHE A 163 -2.15 10.63 -14.10
C PHE A 163 -1.89 11.64 -15.22
N THR A 164 -1.87 11.22 -16.49
CA THR A 164 -1.72 12.18 -17.61
C THR A 164 -3.01 12.94 -17.83
N ASN A 165 -2.94 14.27 -17.88
CA ASN A 165 -4.12 15.15 -17.93
C ASN A 165 -5.08 14.88 -16.77
N TYR A 166 -4.54 14.68 -15.58
CA TYR A 166 -5.26 14.20 -14.39
C TYR A 166 -6.56 14.97 -14.14
N HIS A 167 -6.49 16.31 -14.05
CA HIS A 167 -7.66 17.16 -13.77
C HIS A 167 -8.72 17.14 -14.88
N VAL A 168 -8.34 16.83 -16.13
CA VAL A 168 -9.29 16.69 -17.24
C VAL A 168 -10.07 15.37 -17.15
N LYS A 169 -9.47 14.34 -16.54
CA LYS A 169 -10.07 13.02 -16.37
C LYS A 169 -10.98 12.91 -15.14
N ILE A 170 -11.00 13.93 -14.27
CA ILE A 170 -11.92 13.99 -13.14
C ILE A 170 -13.30 14.43 -13.67
N PRO A 171 -14.37 13.62 -13.45
CA PRO A 171 -15.73 14.01 -13.80
C PRO A 171 -16.16 15.31 -13.13
N ASP A 172 -17.01 16.10 -13.80
CA ASP A 172 -17.53 17.35 -13.24
C ASP A 172 -18.19 17.16 -11.87
N SER A 173 -18.87 16.03 -11.67
CA SER A 173 -19.52 15.69 -10.40
C SER A 173 -18.55 15.44 -9.23
N LEU A 174 -17.25 15.30 -9.50
CA LEU A 174 -16.20 15.01 -8.52
C LEU A 174 -15.18 16.14 -8.39
N LYS A 175 -15.38 17.29 -9.06
CA LYS A 175 -14.40 18.39 -9.06
C LYS A 175 -14.13 19.00 -7.69
N ASP A 176 -15.13 18.97 -6.82
CA ASP A 176 -15.04 19.47 -5.44
C ASP A 176 -14.65 18.36 -4.43
N ASP A 177 -14.41 17.12 -4.90
CA ASP A 177 -14.02 15.99 -4.07
C ASP A 177 -12.49 15.82 -4.10
N GLU A 178 -11.83 16.11 -2.97
CA GLU A 178 -10.38 15.94 -2.83
C GLU A 178 -9.97 14.48 -2.55
N THR A 179 -10.93 13.61 -2.27
CA THR A 179 -10.74 12.19 -1.94
C THR A 179 -10.65 11.34 -3.21
N LEU A 180 -11.52 11.61 -4.18
CA LEU A 180 -11.63 10.82 -5.40
C LEU A 180 -10.78 11.38 -6.55
N GLY A 181 -10.26 10.47 -7.37
CA GLY A 181 -9.51 10.78 -8.57
C GLY A 181 -10.26 10.41 -9.85
N PRO A 182 -9.55 10.35 -11.00
CA PRO A 182 -10.05 9.76 -12.22
C PRO A 182 -10.62 8.36 -11.95
N GLN A 183 -11.88 8.14 -12.33
CA GLN A 183 -12.47 6.81 -12.16
C GLN A 183 -11.98 5.87 -13.26
N PRO A 184 -11.93 4.54 -13.02
CA PRO A 184 -11.36 3.57 -13.97
C PRO A 184 -12.00 3.63 -15.37
N ALA A 185 -13.29 3.95 -15.45
CA ALA A 185 -14.02 4.13 -16.70
C ALA A 185 -13.56 5.34 -17.54
N HIS A 186 -12.77 6.25 -16.97
CA HIS A 186 -12.27 7.48 -17.63
C HIS A 186 -10.75 7.42 -17.92
N THR A 187 -10.14 6.25 -17.75
CA THR A 187 -8.70 6.04 -17.98
C THR A 187 -8.49 4.96 -19.04
N THR A 188 -7.43 5.09 -19.83
CA THR A 188 -7.11 4.11 -20.89
C THR A 188 -6.71 2.77 -20.29
N LEU A 189 -5.72 2.77 -19.38
CA LEU A 189 -5.35 1.60 -18.60
C LEU A 189 -5.95 1.76 -17.20
N ALA A 190 -7.02 1.01 -16.94
CA ALA A 190 -7.75 0.97 -15.68
C ALA A 190 -7.04 0.07 -14.65
N ILE A 191 -5.76 0.32 -14.39
CA ILE A 191 -4.92 -0.48 -13.50
C ILE A 191 -4.76 0.24 -12.17
N CYS A 192 -5.21 -0.37 -11.07
CA CYS A 192 -4.99 0.17 -9.74
C CYS A 192 -3.52 0.00 -9.29
N ASN A 193 -3.02 0.85 -8.41
CA ASN A 193 -1.79 0.58 -7.67
C ASN A 193 -2.13 -0.22 -6.42
N GLY A 194 -1.41 -1.33 -6.19
CA GLY A 194 -1.66 -2.24 -5.07
C GLY A 194 -1.24 -1.71 -3.70
N GLY A 195 -0.47 -0.62 -3.63
CA GLY A 195 0.14 -0.19 -2.37
C GLY A 195 -0.80 0.49 -1.37
N LEU A 196 -1.90 1.09 -1.82
CA LEU A 196 -2.96 1.58 -0.93
C LEU A 196 -4.31 1.09 -1.42
N GLN A 197 -5.04 0.40 -0.55
CA GLN A 197 -6.37 -0.15 -0.84
C GLN A 197 -7.32 0.14 0.32
N VAL A 198 -8.45 0.76 0.04
CA VAL A 198 -9.58 0.90 0.97
C VAL A 198 -10.55 -0.24 0.68
N VAL A 199 -10.78 -1.08 1.68
CA VAL A 199 -11.53 -2.32 1.55
C VAL A 199 -12.62 -2.35 2.63
N LYS A 200 -13.84 -2.69 2.22
CA LYS A 200 -14.85 -3.22 3.14
C LYS A 200 -14.75 -4.74 3.05
N PRO A 201 -14.15 -5.42 4.05
CA PRO A 201 -13.93 -6.86 3.97
C PRO A 201 -15.25 -7.59 3.68
N SER A 202 -15.20 -8.55 2.75
CA SER A 202 -16.38 -9.28 2.30
C SER A 202 -15.95 -10.65 1.83
N LYS A 203 -16.58 -11.69 2.40
CA LYS A 203 -16.38 -13.05 1.95
C LYS A 203 -16.76 -13.20 0.47
N VAL A 204 -17.78 -12.51 -0.01
CA VAL A 204 -18.21 -12.56 -1.43
C VAL A 204 -17.12 -12.03 -2.35
N LEU A 205 -16.51 -10.89 -1.99
CA LEU A 205 -15.40 -10.32 -2.78
C LEU A 205 -14.13 -11.17 -2.67
N TYR A 206 -13.82 -11.67 -1.49
CA TYR A 206 -12.66 -12.54 -1.28
C TYR A 206 -12.79 -13.88 -2.02
N ASP A 207 -13.97 -14.49 -2.03
CA ASP A 207 -14.21 -15.73 -2.77
C ASP A 207 -14.00 -15.52 -4.29
N LYS A 208 -14.31 -14.34 -4.84
CA LYS A 208 -14.00 -14.00 -6.25
C LYS A 208 -12.49 -13.93 -6.50
N ILE A 209 -11.74 -13.33 -5.55
CA ILE A 209 -10.27 -13.28 -5.61
C ILE A 209 -9.68 -14.68 -5.57
N ILE A 210 -10.13 -15.53 -4.64
CA ILE A 210 -9.65 -16.90 -4.50
C ILE A 210 -10.00 -17.74 -5.73
N ALA A 211 -11.22 -17.60 -6.27
CA ALA A 211 -11.61 -18.26 -7.50
C ALA A 211 -10.67 -17.87 -8.65
N LYS A 212 -10.34 -16.58 -8.79
CA LYS A 212 -9.39 -16.11 -9.80
C LYS A 212 -7.99 -16.69 -9.60
N LEU A 213 -7.49 -16.70 -8.37
CA LEU A 213 -6.19 -17.30 -8.00
C LEU A 213 -6.12 -18.82 -8.24
N GLY A 214 -7.26 -19.48 -8.33
CA GLY A 214 -7.39 -20.89 -8.66
C GLY A 214 -7.37 -21.21 -10.15
N GLU A 215 -7.47 -20.20 -11.04
CA GLU A 215 -7.45 -20.42 -12.49
C GLU A 215 -6.06 -20.91 -12.97
N GLU A 216 -6.06 -21.86 -13.92
CA GLU A 216 -4.82 -22.28 -14.58
C GLU A 216 -4.32 -21.20 -15.55
N GLY A 217 -3.00 -21.03 -15.65
CA GLY A 217 -2.39 -20.12 -16.62
C GLY A 217 -2.41 -18.63 -16.23
N LEU A 218 -2.60 -18.31 -14.95
CA LEU A 218 -2.43 -16.95 -14.45
C LEU A 218 -1.01 -16.43 -14.75
N ASN A 219 -0.93 -15.39 -15.59
CA ASN A 219 0.31 -14.74 -15.94
C ASN A 219 0.17 -13.23 -15.73
N TYR A 220 0.24 -12.81 -14.47
CA TYR A 220 0.26 -11.40 -14.11
C TYR A 220 1.69 -10.94 -13.84
N GLU A 221 2.20 -10.03 -14.68
CA GLU A 221 3.51 -9.39 -14.46
C GLU A 221 3.53 -8.55 -13.18
N PHE A 222 2.37 -8.03 -12.76
CA PHE A 222 2.16 -7.28 -11.52
C PHE A 222 1.02 -7.91 -10.71
N ALA A 223 1.35 -8.99 -10.00
CA ALA A 223 0.44 -9.92 -9.34
C ALA A 223 -0.85 -9.30 -8.74
N ASP A 224 -0.73 -8.55 -7.65
CA ASP A 224 -1.86 -8.04 -6.86
C ASP A 224 -2.66 -6.97 -7.61
N GLN A 225 -2.00 -5.97 -8.18
CA GLN A 225 -2.67 -4.89 -8.91
C GLN A 225 -3.40 -5.38 -10.16
N SER A 226 -2.78 -6.29 -10.93
CA SER A 226 -3.38 -6.79 -12.17
C SER A 226 -4.54 -7.74 -11.86
N LEU A 227 -4.42 -8.57 -10.83
CA LEU A 227 -5.52 -9.43 -10.40
C LEU A 227 -6.72 -8.61 -9.93
N LEU A 228 -6.52 -7.62 -9.05
CA LEU A 228 -7.64 -6.79 -8.57
C LEU A 228 -8.33 -6.03 -9.72
N SER A 229 -7.54 -5.53 -10.67
CA SER A 229 -8.08 -4.80 -11.83
C SER A 229 -8.87 -5.71 -12.78
N ASP A 230 -8.49 -6.99 -12.90
CA ASP A 230 -9.19 -8.00 -13.70
C ASP A 230 -10.48 -8.47 -12.98
N VAL A 231 -10.36 -8.94 -11.73
CA VAL A 231 -11.50 -9.47 -10.95
C VAL A 231 -12.60 -8.44 -10.75
N PHE A 232 -12.23 -7.17 -10.59
CA PHE A 232 -13.16 -6.07 -10.34
C PHE A 232 -13.14 -5.03 -11.45
N GLN A 233 -13.04 -5.47 -12.70
CA GLN A 233 -13.07 -4.58 -13.85
C GLN A 233 -14.30 -3.65 -13.83
N GLY A 234 -14.06 -2.34 -13.79
CA GLY A 234 -15.12 -1.32 -13.68
C GLY A 234 -15.85 -1.26 -12.33
N GLY A 235 -15.44 -2.08 -11.35
CA GLY A 235 -16.06 -2.20 -10.04
C GLY A 235 -15.24 -1.61 -8.89
N TRP A 236 -14.16 -0.88 -9.17
CA TRP A 236 -13.35 -0.21 -8.14
C TRP A 236 -13.40 1.31 -8.27
N VAL A 237 -13.10 2.00 -7.16
CA VAL A 237 -13.18 3.46 -7.04
C VAL A 237 -11.80 4.07 -7.15
N GLY A 238 -11.63 5.02 -8.07
CA GLY A 238 -10.36 5.75 -8.24
C GLY A 238 -10.18 6.79 -7.14
N LEU A 239 -9.10 6.66 -6.35
CA LEU A 239 -8.67 7.61 -5.34
C LEU A 239 -7.80 8.71 -5.94
N SER A 240 -7.76 9.84 -5.24
CA SER A 240 -6.86 10.93 -5.58
C SER A 240 -5.40 10.51 -5.44
N TYR A 241 -4.52 11.10 -6.28
CA TYR A 241 -3.08 10.81 -6.22
C TYR A 241 -2.47 11.15 -4.85
N VAL A 242 -3.11 12.04 -4.09
CA VAL A 242 -2.59 12.53 -2.80
C VAL A 242 -2.49 11.45 -1.72
N TYR A 243 -3.27 10.36 -1.86
CA TYR A 243 -3.28 9.25 -0.91
C TYR A 243 -2.27 8.14 -1.24
N ASN A 244 -1.79 8.09 -2.48
CA ASN A 244 -0.78 7.12 -2.90
C ASN A 244 0.12 7.79 -3.93
N TYR A 245 0.92 8.76 -3.43
CA TYR A 245 1.81 9.54 -4.27
C TYR A 245 3.11 8.78 -4.50
N LEU A 246 3.20 8.07 -5.62
CA LEU A 246 4.44 7.39 -5.99
C LEU A 246 5.55 8.44 -6.11
N LYS A 247 6.69 8.25 -5.45
CA LYS A 247 7.76 9.27 -5.39
C LYS A 247 8.17 9.83 -6.77
N THR A 248 8.09 8.99 -7.80
CA THR A 248 8.42 9.34 -9.19
C THR A 248 7.40 10.25 -9.86
N LEU A 249 6.16 10.34 -9.37
CA LEU A 249 5.16 11.28 -9.90
C LEU A 249 5.67 12.72 -9.87
N ARG A 250 6.51 13.08 -8.88
CA ARG A 250 7.11 14.42 -8.80
C ARG A 250 8.00 14.77 -9.99
N LEU A 251 8.55 13.77 -10.67
CA LEU A 251 9.40 13.95 -11.85
C LEU A 251 8.59 13.90 -13.15
N ILE A 252 7.63 12.97 -13.21
CA ILE A 252 6.91 12.61 -14.44
C ILE A 252 5.69 13.51 -14.66
N HIS A 253 4.95 13.80 -13.59
CA HIS A 253 3.67 14.51 -13.60
C HIS A 253 3.78 15.80 -12.79
N LYS A 254 4.53 16.78 -13.34
CA LYS A 254 4.80 18.08 -12.70
C LYS A 254 3.55 18.94 -12.51
N ASP A 255 2.47 18.59 -13.18
CA ASP A 255 1.15 19.21 -13.03
C ASP A 255 0.42 18.77 -11.76
N LEU A 256 0.84 17.66 -11.12
CA LEU A 256 0.27 17.24 -9.85
C LEU A 256 0.88 18.04 -8.70
N ASP A 257 0.04 18.78 -8.00
CA ASP A 257 0.44 19.60 -6.87
C ASP A 257 0.86 18.72 -5.67
N PHE A 258 2.12 18.83 -5.28
CA PHE A 258 2.67 18.14 -4.12
C PHE A 258 2.14 18.71 -2.80
N ALA A 259 1.72 19.98 -2.76
CA ALA A 259 1.33 20.65 -1.52
C ALA A 259 0.17 19.95 -0.80
N ASN A 260 -0.69 19.23 -1.53
CA ASN A 260 -1.84 18.51 -0.99
C ASN A 260 -1.58 17.02 -0.74
N VAL A 261 -0.39 16.50 -1.06
CA VAL A 261 -0.03 15.09 -0.82
C VAL A 261 -0.17 14.77 0.67
N LYS A 262 -0.80 13.64 0.96
CA LYS A 262 -1.05 13.12 2.31
C LYS A 262 -0.19 11.91 2.61
N ASN A 263 0.13 11.10 1.60
CA ASN A 263 0.91 9.89 1.75
C ASN A 263 1.85 9.67 0.55
N ILE A 264 3.14 9.50 0.84
CA ILE A 264 4.20 9.27 -0.14
C ILE A 264 4.50 7.78 -0.21
N HIS A 265 4.60 7.22 -1.41
CA HIS A 265 4.92 5.82 -1.65
C HIS A 265 6.32 5.70 -2.26
N TYR A 266 7.26 5.15 -1.50
CA TYR A 266 8.67 5.02 -1.89
C TYR A 266 8.91 3.82 -2.80
N ILE A 267 8.21 3.75 -3.92
CA ILE A 267 8.46 2.73 -4.95
C ILE A 267 9.91 2.77 -5.45
N ILE A 268 10.40 1.62 -5.92
CA ILE A 268 11.74 1.45 -6.52
C ILE A 268 12.87 1.68 -5.50
N THR A 269 13.94 0.88 -5.58
CA THR A 269 15.13 1.02 -4.73
C THR A 269 16.07 2.13 -5.22
N PRO A 270 16.87 2.75 -4.33
CA PRO A 270 16.90 2.51 -2.89
C PRO A 270 15.62 3.02 -2.21
N LYS A 271 15.31 2.45 -1.05
CA LYS A 271 14.36 2.97 -0.07
C LYS A 271 15.09 3.96 0.84
N PRO A 272 14.40 4.90 1.50
CA PRO A 272 15.05 5.84 2.43
C PRO A 272 15.88 5.14 3.52
N TRP A 273 15.38 4.04 4.10
CA TRP A 273 16.10 3.27 5.14
C TRP A 273 17.23 2.38 4.62
N ASP A 274 17.40 2.23 3.31
CA ASP A 274 18.59 1.57 2.76
C ASP A 274 19.86 2.43 2.99
N LEU A 275 19.68 3.75 3.20
CA LEU A 275 20.74 4.73 3.45
C LEU A 275 20.90 4.97 4.95
N LYS A 276 21.65 4.07 5.60
CA LYS A 276 21.76 3.97 7.07
C LYS A 276 22.68 5.00 7.70
N THR A 277 23.72 5.45 6.99
CA THR A 277 24.70 6.40 7.52
C THR A 277 24.46 7.80 6.98
N GLU A 278 24.88 8.82 7.73
CA GLU A 278 24.82 10.23 7.30
C GLU A 278 25.62 10.47 6.00
N GLU A 279 26.73 9.74 5.81
CA GLU A 279 27.52 9.75 4.58
C GLU A 279 26.73 9.20 3.38
N GLN A 280 26.02 8.09 3.55
CA GLN A 280 25.17 7.51 2.52
C GLN A 280 24.01 8.44 2.17
N ARG A 281 23.37 9.05 3.18
CA ARG A 281 22.30 10.03 2.96
C ARG A 281 22.80 11.27 2.23
N SER A 282 23.97 11.80 2.61
CA SER A 282 24.54 13.02 2.02
C SER A 282 25.09 12.82 0.61
N SER A 283 25.51 11.60 0.26
CA SER A 283 26.03 11.26 -1.07
C SER A 283 24.95 10.85 -2.07
N TYR A 284 23.75 10.50 -1.59
CA TYR A 284 22.65 10.12 -2.45
C TYR A 284 21.84 11.33 -2.91
N GLU A 285 21.84 11.59 -4.21
CA GLU A 285 21.01 12.62 -4.82
C GLU A 285 19.61 12.06 -5.13
N ASP A 286 18.66 12.27 -4.20
CA ASP A 286 17.25 11.99 -4.45
C ASP A 286 16.65 13.08 -5.35
N ALA A 287 16.61 12.82 -6.66
CA ALA A 287 16.00 13.74 -7.64
C ALA A 287 14.52 14.06 -7.33
N THR A 288 13.82 13.19 -6.57
CA THR A 288 12.44 13.44 -6.17
C THR A 288 12.34 14.38 -4.98
N GLY A 289 13.41 14.62 -4.23
CA GLY A 289 13.39 15.42 -2.99
C GLY A 289 12.36 14.95 -1.96
N THR A 290 11.95 13.67 -1.99
CA THR A 290 10.97 13.08 -1.08
C THR A 290 11.62 12.34 0.09
N PHE A 291 12.89 11.95 -0.03
CA PHE A 291 13.62 11.23 1.02
C PHE A 291 13.76 12.06 2.30
N GLN A 292 13.91 13.38 2.17
CA GLN A 292 14.01 14.28 3.31
C GLN A 292 12.79 14.17 4.24
N TYR A 293 11.58 14.05 3.70
CA TYR A 293 10.36 13.87 4.50
C TYR A 293 10.43 12.61 5.36
N TRP A 294 10.95 11.51 4.80
CA TRP A 294 11.11 10.27 5.54
C TRP A 294 12.18 10.40 6.61
N TYR A 295 13.33 11.00 6.29
CA TYR A 295 14.40 11.24 7.26
C TYR A 295 13.93 12.10 8.43
N ASP A 296 13.24 13.20 8.16
CA ASP A 296 12.75 14.11 9.21
C ASP A 296 11.83 13.37 10.20
N ILE A 297 10.86 12.60 9.69
CA ILE A 297 9.90 11.85 10.51
C ILE A 297 10.58 10.68 11.23
N ASN A 298 11.43 9.94 10.54
CA ASN A 298 12.15 8.80 11.12
C ASN A 298 13.13 9.25 12.20
N ASP A 299 13.89 10.31 11.96
CA ASP A 299 14.89 10.78 12.91
C ASP A 299 14.20 11.33 14.17
N GLU A 300 13.06 12.02 14.04
CA GLU A 300 12.22 12.41 15.18
C GLU A 300 11.74 11.19 15.97
N ARG A 301 11.22 10.16 15.31
CA ARG A 301 10.82 8.89 15.92
C ARG A 301 11.98 8.27 16.71
N VAL A 302 13.14 8.10 16.07
CA VAL A 302 14.32 7.48 16.67
C VAL A 302 14.79 8.26 17.90
N GLN A 303 14.78 9.60 17.85
CA GLN A 303 15.12 10.40 19.02
C GLN A 303 14.12 10.19 20.16
N LEU A 304 12.82 10.18 19.88
CA LEU A 304 11.79 9.90 20.89
C LEU A 304 11.96 8.50 21.50
N GLU A 305 12.21 7.48 20.69
CA GLU A 305 12.42 6.11 21.14
C GLU A 305 13.66 5.98 22.05
N LYS A 306 14.75 6.68 21.71
CA LYS A 306 15.95 6.75 22.57
C LYS A 306 15.65 7.33 23.94
N THR A 307 14.78 8.34 24.04
CA THR A 307 14.38 8.90 25.36
C THR A 307 13.60 7.89 26.22
N LYS A 308 13.02 6.87 25.60
CA LYS A 308 12.28 5.78 26.27
C LYS A 308 13.16 4.54 26.50
N GLY A 309 14.46 4.61 26.18
CA GLY A 309 15.40 3.51 26.34
C GLY A 309 15.37 2.47 25.21
N LEU A 310 14.66 2.74 24.12
CA LEU A 310 14.58 1.86 22.96
C LEU A 310 15.67 2.21 21.94
N ASN A 311 16.54 1.27 21.63
CA ASN A 311 17.65 1.43 20.68
C ASN A 311 18.00 0.08 20.04
N ASP A 312 17.09 -0.43 19.22
CA ASP A 312 17.15 -1.76 18.59
C ASP A 312 17.69 -1.72 17.15
N GLY A 313 18.06 -0.54 16.65
CA GLY A 313 18.65 -0.35 15.32
C GLY A 313 17.62 -0.20 14.18
N PHE A 314 16.32 -0.14 14.50
CA PHE A 314 15.23 0.06 13.54
C PHE A 314 14.72 1.49 13.45
#